data_AF-A0A9Q3JVW7-F1
#
_entry.id   AF-A0A9Q3JVW7-F1
#
_cell.length_a   1.000
_cell.length_b   1.000
_cell.length_c   1.000
_cell.angle_alpha   90.00
_cell.angle_beta   90.00
_cell.angle_gamma   90.00
#
_symmetry.space_group_name_H-M   'P 1'
#
loop_
_entity.id
_entity.type
_entity.pdbx_description
1 polymer ?
#
loop_
_entity_poly.entity_id
_entity_poly.type
_entity_poly.pdbx_seq_one_letter_code
_entity_poly.pdbx_strand_id
1 'polypeptide(L)'
;NYEGDIPENQGACEFASALTFTMNGFKNAPHVDKDALQYASGWCFQADKRTGQIQRDASKRCTGGNLIFPNENFWIDLSDCHRLIQVVWASSTFAHYTDPAQDKESTTLAGMSAKCSSKLANTMCQKSHGYYEIGERVRYQIRNGNTISCQFK
;
A
#
# COMPACT_ATOMS: atom_id res chain seq x y z
N ASN A 1 -25.18 -23.70 6.27
CA ASN A 1 -24.16 -24.16 7.24
C ASN A 1 -23.21 -25.07 6.51
N TYR A 2 -22.16 -24.51 5.93
CA TYR A 2 -21.04 -25.29 5.42
C TYR A 2 -19.86 -24.96 6.33
N GLU A 3 -19.67 -25.77 7.35
CA GLU A 3 -18.41 -25.86 8.10
C GLU A 3 -17.57 -26.87 7.35
N GLY A 4 -16.78 -26.39 6.40
CA GLY A 4 -15.77 -27.19 5.71
C GLY A 4 -14.41 -26.65 6.11
N ASP A 5 -13.64 -27.45 6.84
CA ASP A 5 -12.23 -27.17 7.13
C ASP A 5 -11.49 -26.89 5.82
N ILE A 6 -10.85 -25.72 5.75
CA ILE A 6 -10.09 -25.30 4.57
C ILE A 6 -8.79 -26.12 4.56
N PRO A 7 -8.49 -26.89 3.50
CA PRO A 7 -7.25 -27.66 3.43
C PRO A 7 -6.06 -26.73 3.50
N GLU A 8 -5.18 -26.99 4.46
CA GLU A 8 -3.90 -26.30 4.58
C GLU A 8 -3.00 -26.74 3.40
N ASN A 9 -2.74 -25.77 2.51
CA ASN A 9 -1.62 -25.75 1.57
C ASN A 9 -1.70 -26.62 0.29
N GLN A 10 -2.20 -26.05 -0.82
CA GLN A 10 -1.87 -26.47 -2.19
C GLN A 10 -1.85 -25.27 -3.18
N GLY A 11 -0.66 -24.96 -3.74
CA GLY A 11 -0.47 -24.13 -4.94
C GLY A 11 -0.44 -22.61 -4.73
N ALA A 12 0.75 -21.99 -4.82
CA ALA A 12 0.95 -20.57 -4.58
C ALA A 12 0.24 -19.68 -5.63
N CYS A 13 -0.87 -19.06 -5.24
CA CYS A 13 -1.49 -17.96 -5.97
C CYS A 13 -0.97 -16.65 -5.38
N GLU A 14 0.12 -16.11 -5.92
CA GLU A 14 0.88 -15.02 -5.28
C GLU A 14 0.45 -13.59 -5.65
N PHE A 15 -0.54 -13.42 -6.53
CA PHE A 15 -0.87 -12.10 -7.09
C PHE A 15 -2.26 -11.61 -6.69
N ALA A 16 -2.31 -10.96 -5.53
CA ALA A 16 -3.45 -10.14 -5.19
C ALA A 16 -3.01 -8.94 -4.34
N SER A 17 -2.72 -7.84 -5.04
CA SER A 17 -2.22 -6.60 -4.44
C SER A 17 -3.33 -5.60 -4.12
N ALA A 18 -3.32 -5.04 -2.92
CA ALA A 18 -3.96 -3.75 -2.64
C ALA A 18 -3.00 -2.63 -3.04
N LEU A 19 -3.48 -1.70 -3.87
CA LEU A 19 -2.74 -0.50 -4.27
C LEU A 19 -3.32 0.71 -3.52
N THR A 20 -2.48 1.43 -2.80
CA THR A 20 -2.87 2.65 -2.07
C THR A 20 -2.14 3.85 -2.63
N PHE A 21 -2.86 4.96 -2.76
CA PHE A 21 -2.32 6.25 -3.18
C PHE A 21 -2.49 7.27 -2.06
N THR A 22 -1.48 8.10 -1.87
CA THR A 22 -1.38 9.11 -0.82
C THR A 22 -0.83 10.41 -1.41
N MET A 23 -1.41 11.54 -1.02
CA MET A 23 -0.97 12.89 -1.40
C MET A 23 -1.38 13.87 -0.29
N ASN A 24 -1.02 15.14 -0.46
CA ASN A 24 -1.42 16.29 0.34
C ASN A 24 -1.00 16.17 1.81
N GLY A 25 0.31 16.07 2.06
CA GLY A 25 0.84 16.00 3.42
C GLY A 25 0.46 14.72 4.19
N PHE A 26 0.27 13.61 3.47
CA PHE A 26 -0.03 12.32 4.09
C PHE A 26 0.99 11.98 5.19
N LYS A 27 0.47 11.43 6.30
CA LYS A 27 1.26 10.91 7.42
C LYS A 27 0.51 9.75 8.06
N ASN A 28 1.24 8.89 8.74
CA ASN A 28 0.66 7.83 9.56
C ASN A 28 1.48 7.60 10.83
N ALA A 29 0.90 6.85 11.77
CA ALA A 29 1.59 6.46 12.98
C ALA A 29 2.52 5.25 12.71
N PRO A 30 3.58 5.07 13.54
CA PRO A 30 4.41 3.87 13.53
C PRO A 30 3.57 2.58 13.57
N HIS A 31 3.78 1.69 12.61
CA HIS A 31 3.08 0.41 12.55
C HIS A 31 3.92 -0.65 11.82
N VAL A 32 3.51 -1.91 11.98
CA VAL A 32 3.87 -3.01 11.09
C VAL A 32 2.63 -3.41 10.31
N ASP A 33 2.81 -3.80 9.06
CA ASP A 33 1.71 -4.27 8.23
C ASP A 33 1.27 -5.66 8.67
N LYS A 34 -0.02 -5.78 9.03
CA LYS A 34 -0.66 -7.05 9.36
C LYS A 34 -1.36 -7.59 8.13
N ASP A 35 -1.29 -8.90 7.90
CA ASP A 35 -1.88 -9.62 6.75
C ASP A 35 -1.25 -9.30 5.38
N ALA A 36 0.00 -8.83 5.34
CA ALA A 36 0.77 -8.62 4.12
C ALA A 36 1.78 -9.76 3.88
N LEU A 37 2.13 -10.04 2.61
CA LEU A 37 3.40 -10.71 2.31
C LEU A 37 4.55 -9.96 3.01
N GLN A 38 5.65 -10.67 3.26
CA GLN A 38 6.77 -10.15 4.04
C GLN A 38 7.25 -8.76 3.56
N TYR A 39 7.17 -8.50 2.25
CA TYR A 39 7.64 -7.28 1.63
C TYR A 39 6.49 -6.45 1.04
N ALA A 40 6.61 -5.14 1.17
CA ALA A 40 5.82 -4.16 0.42
C ALA A 40 6.72 -3.41 -0.56
N SER A 41 6.13 -2.90 -1.64
CA SER A 41 6.78 -1.92 -2.51
C SER A 41 6.07 -0.58 -2.45
N GLY A 42 6.85 0.49 -2.49
CA GLY A 42 6.39 1.86 -2.47
C GLY A 42 7.06 2.66 -3.57
N TRP A 43 6.35 3.65 -4.08
CA TRP A 43 6.84 4.61 -5.05
C TRP A 43 6.48 6.00 -4.58
N CYS A 44 7.45 6.91 -4.59
CA CYS A 44 7.25 8.28 -4.12
C CYS A 44 7.81 9.27 -5.12
N PHE A 45 7.11 10.39 -5.34
CA PHE A 45 7.56 11.46 -6.22
C PHE A 45 6.92 12.79 -5.84
N GLN A 46 7.61 13.89 -6.15
CA GLN A 46 7.06 15.24 -6.06
C GLN A 46 6.07 15.44 -7.21
N ALA A 47 4.84 15.87 -6.92
CA ALA A 47 3.78 16.04 -7.91
C ALA A 47 3.22 17.46 -7.88
N ASP A 48 2.95 18.02 -9.06
CA ASP A 48 2.13 19.22 -9.17
C ASP A 48 0.70 18.89 -8.72
N LYS A 49 0.18 19.64 -7.74
CA LYS A 49 -1.12 19.35 -7.11
C LYS A 49 -2.30 19.41 -8.07
N ARG A 50 -2.20 20.22 -9.13
CA ARG A 50 -3.30 20.45 -10.08
C ARG A 50 -3.33 19.41 -11.19
N THR A 51 -2.15 19.02 -11.68
CA THR A 51 -1.99 18.18 -12.87
C THR A 51 -1.58 16.75 -12.55
N GLY A 52 -1.08 16.49 -11.32
CA GLY A 52 -0.51 15.20 -10.92
C GLY A 52 0.81 14.87 -11.61
N GLN A 53 1.35 15.76 -12.44
CA GLN A 53 2.61 15.54 -13.14
C GLN A 53 3.79 15.60 -12.19
N ILE A 54 4.85 14.84 -12.49
CA ILE A 54 6.08 14.86 -11.72
C ILE A 54 6.67 16.27 -11.75
N GLN A 55 6.82 16.86 -10.57
CA GLN A 55 7.45 18.16 -10.36
C GLN A 55 8.98 18.01 -10.43
N ARG A 56 9.57 18.58 -11.48
CA ARG A 56 11.02 18.46 -11.76
C ARG A 56 11.87 19.62 -11.25
N ASP A 57 11.27 20.78 -11.05
CA ASP A 57 11.97 21.96 -10.55
C ASP A 57 12.16 21.85 -9.03
N ALA A 58 13.42 21.81 -8.64
CA ALA A 58 13.87 21.57 -7.27
C ALA A 58 13.46 22.67 -6.29
N SER A 59 13.24 23.90 -6.77
CA SER A 59 12.83 25.02 -5.92
C SER A 59 11.41 24.86 -5.35
N LYS A 60 10.60 24.00 -5.98
CA LYS A 60 9.20 23.73 -5.58
C LYS A 60 9.04 22.45 -4.75
N ARG A 61 10.13 21.82 -4.31
CA ARG A 61 10.05 20.57 -3.55
C ARG A 61 9.41 20.77 -2.19
N CYS A 62 8.63 19.77 -1.79
CA CYS A 62 8.19 19.58 -0.42
C CYS A 62 9.39 19.10 0.41
N THR A 63 9.42 19.45 1.69
CA THR A 63 10.39 18.93 2.66
C THR A 63 9.72 17.97 3.63
N GLY A 64 10.48 17.07 4.27
CA GLY A 64 9.92 16.01 5.11
C GLY A 64 9.18 14.96 4.29
N GLY A 65 8.20 14.28 4.90
CA GLY A 65 7.52 13.16 4.27
C GLY A 65 8.41 11.90 4.18
N ASN A 66 9.35 11.76 5.10
CA ASN A 66 10.32 10.68 5.17
C ASN A 66 9.63 9.35 5.47
N LEU A 67 10.14 8.25 4.89
CA LEU A 67 9.80 6.90 5.35
C LEU A 67 10.77 6.50 6.47
N ILE A 68 10.29 6.44 7.70
CA ILE A 68 11.10 6.26 8.91
C ILE A 68 10.93 4.84 9.44
N PHE A 69 12.04 4.22 9.83
CA PHE A 69 12.14 2.92 10.48
C PHE A 69 12.66 3.13 11.91
N PRO A 70 11.75 3.40 12.88
CA PRO A 70 12.13 3.96 14.18
C PRO A 70 12.97 3.02 15.05
N ASN A 71 12.86 1.69 14.87
CA ASN A 71 13.61 0.74 15.69
C ASN A 71 15.00 0.45 15.11
N GLU A 72 15.17 0.74 13.82
CA GLU A 72 16.35 0.45 13.03
C GLU A 72 17.25 1.69 12.88
N ASN A 73 16.84 2.83 13.46
CA ASN A 73 17.57 4.11 13.47
C ASN A 73 17.96 4.60 12.06
N PHE A 74 17.12 4.36 11.06
CA PHE A 74 17.31 4.92 9.73
C PHE A 74 15.98 5.43 9.14
N TRP A 75 16.10 6.28 8.12
CA TRP A 75 14.98 6.76 7.34
C TRP A 75 15.40 6.95 5.89
N ILE A 76 14.41 6.99 5.02
CA ILE A 76 14.56 7.33 3.62
C ILE A 76 14.02 8.73 3.44
N ASP A 77 14.91 9.66 3.09
CA ASP A 77 14.54 11.03 2.75
C ASP A 77 13.86 11.07 1.38
N LEU A 78 12.55 11.26 1.38
CA LEU A 78 11.75 11.35 0.16
C LEU A 78 11.73 12.77 -0.44
N SER A 79 12.28 13.76 0.27
CA SER A 79 12.33 15.16 -0.15
C SER A 79 13.50 15.47 -1.08
N ASP A 80 14.63 14.78 -0.94
CA ASP A 80 15.83 14.99 -1.78
C ASP A 80 15.77 14.29 -3.15
N CYS A 81 14.61 13.75 -3.52
CA CYS A 81 14.51 12.97 -4.73
C CYS A 81 14.10 13.80 -5.95
N HIS A 82 14.97 13.78 -6.95
CA HIS A 82 14.82 14.50 -8.21
C HIS A 82 13.78 13.88 -9.16
N ARG A 83 13.31 12.66 -8.86
CA ARG A 83 12.49 11.80 -9.72
C ARG A 83 11.62 10.87 -8.88
N LEU A 84 11.06 9.84 -9.51
CA LEU A 84 10.41 8.71 -8.87
C LEU A 84 11.42 7.89 -8.06
N ILE A 85 11.10 7.68 -6.79
CA ILE A 85 11.77 6.73 -5.91
C ILE A 85 10.95 5.45 -5.94
N GLN A 86 11.62 4.30 -5.95
CA GLN A 86 11.02 3.01 -5.62
C GLN A 86 11.72 2.45 -4.40
N VAL A 87 10.95 2.00 -3.41
CA VAL A 87 11.43 1.38 -2.18
C VAL A 87 10.77 0.03 -2.03
N VAL A 88 11.52 -0.96 -1.57
CA VAL A 88 11.01 -2.26 -1.12
C VAL A 88 11.49 -2.48 0.30
N TRP A 89 10.58 -2.85 1.20
CA TRP A 89 10.93 -3.09 2.62
C TRP A 89 10.12 -4.24 3.20
N ALA A 90 10.67 -4.87 4.24
CA ALA A 90 10.01 -5.95 4.96
C ALA A 90 8.91 -5.38 5.89
N SER A 91 7.78 -4.97 5.32
CA SER A 91 6.75 -4.18 6.02
C SER A 91 6.04 -4.91 7.16
N SER A 92 6.06 -6.24 7.15
CA SER A 92 5.55 -7.07 8.25
C SER A 92 6.56 -7.27 9.39
N THR A 93 7.84 -6.95 9.16
CA THR A 93 8.93 -7.17 10.10
C THR A 93 9.37 -5.87 10.76
N PHE A 94 9.60 -4.83 9.96
CA PHE A 94 10.11 -3.55 10.45
C PHE A 94 8.97 -2.56 10.66
N ALA A 95 8.92 -1.99 11.87
CA ALA A 95 8.01 -0.88 12.14
C ALA A 95 8.38 0.28 11.23
N HIS A 96 7.37 0.94 10.66
CA HIS A 96 7.59 2.04 9.74
C HIS A 96 6.46 3.07 9.82
N TYR A 97 6.77 4.30 9.40
CA TYR A 97 5.78 5.35 9.19
C TYR A 97 6.29 6.44 8.27
N THR A 98 5.37 7.26 7.79
CA THR A 98 5.63 8.50 7.05
C THR A 98 5.41 9.68 7.98
N ASP A 99 6.46 10.48 8.17
CA ASP A 99 6.35 11.73 8.91
C ASP A 99 5.61 12.81 8.07
N PRO A 100 5.17 13.92 8.68
CA PRO A 100 4.46 14.96 7.93
C PRO A 100 5.35 15.60 6.86
N ALA A 101 4.87 15.63 5.62
CA ALA A 101 5.46 16.46 4.57
C ALA A 101 5.01 17.92 4.72
N GLN A 102 5.93 18.85 4.49
CA GLN A 102 5.64 20.26 4.29
C GLN A 102 5.48 20.52 2.79
N ASP A 103 4.24 20.41 2.35
CA ASP A 103 3.89 20.72 0.97
C ASP A 103 4.18 22.19 0.61
N LYS A 104 4.48 22.42 -0.68
CA LYS A 104 4.44 23.77 -1.25
C LYS A 104 3.05 24.09 -1.77
N GLU A 105 2.83 25.36 -2.13
CA GLU A 105 1.54 25.84 -2.64
C GLU A 105 1.04 25.02 -3.85
N SER A 106 1.95 24.73 -4.81
CA SER A 106 1.63 23.99 -6.04
C SER A 106 2.15 22.55 -6.08
N THR A 107 2.87 22.09 -5.06
CA THR A 107 3.55 20.77 -5.07
C THR A 107 3.22 19.98 -3.82
N THR A 108 3.00 18.68 -3.98
CA THR A 108 2.81 17.69 -2.91
C THR A 108 3.80 16.55 -3.08
N LEU A 109 4.19 15.91 -1.98
CA LEU A 109 4.76 14.57 -2.04
C LEU A 109 3.62 13.57 -2.30
N ALA A 110 3.71 12.82 -3.39
CA ALA A 110 2.78 11.74 -3.72
C ALA A 110 3.45 10.39 -3.43
N GLY A 111 2.69 9.47 -2.85
CA GLY A 111 3.11 8.11 -2.54
C GLY A 111 2.12 7.09 -3.08
N MET A 112 2.63 6.02 -3.66
CA MET A 112 1.90 4.84 -4.05
C MET A 112 2.53 3.64 -3.35
N SER A 113 1.74 2.73 -2.79
CA SER A 113 2.29 1.47 -2.29
C SER A 113 1.44 0.30 -2.69
N ALA A 114 2.09 -0.77 -3.10
CA ALA A 114 1.47 -2.04 -3.40
C ALA A 114 1.83 -3.03 -2.28
N LYS A 115 0.80 -3.71 -1.77
CA LYS A 115 0.97 -4.80 -0.81
C LYS A 115 0.18 -5.99 -1.31
N CYS A 116 0.77 -7.18 -1.33
CA CYS A 116 -0.01 -8.40 -1.52
C CYS A 116 -0.60 -8.80 -0.17
N SER A 117 -1.93 -8.79 -0.04
CA SER A 117 -2.57 -9.21 1.20
C SER A 117 -2.87 -10.71 1.13
N SER A 118 -2.53 -11.46 2.18
CA SER A 118 -2.77 -12.92 2.22
C SER A 118 -4.25 -13.24 2.05
N LYS A 119 -5.15 -12.37 2.53
CA LYS A 119 -6.60 -12.51 2.35
C LYS A 119 -7.00 -12.43 0.88
N LEU A 120 -6.55 -11.40 0.17
CA LEU A 120 -6.86 -11.24 -1.24
C LEU A 120 -6.21 -12.36 -2.07
N ALA A 121 -4.98 -12.77 -1.74
CA ALA A 121 -4.31 -13.90 -2.37
C ALA A 121 -5.09 -15.21 -2.17
N ASN A 122 -5.53 -15.49 -0.94
CA ASN A 122 -6.33 -16.67 -0.62
C ASN A 122 -7.69 -16.66 -1.33
N THR A 123 -8.37 -15.52 -1.41
CA THR A 123 -9.63 -15.44 -2.16
C THR A 123 -9.41 -15.69 -3.65
N MET A 124 -8.38 -15.07 -4.25
CA MET A 124 -8.08 -15.29 -5.66
C MET A 124 -7.71 -16.76 -5.93
N CYS A 125 -6.97 -17.39 -5.02
CA CYS A 125 -6.67 -18.81 -5.04
C CYS A 125 -7.94 -19.67 -4.94
N GLN A 126 -8.82 -19.37 -3.99
CA GLN A 126 -10.09 -20.08 -3.84
C GLN A 126 -10.97 -19.93 -5.08
N LYS A 127 -11.00 -18.75 -5.70
CA LYS A 127 -11.70 -18.54 -6.97
C LYS A 127 -11.08 -19.37 -8.10
N SER A 128 -9.76 -19.39 -8.25
CA SER A 128 -9.11 -20.16 -9.34
C SER A 128 -9.34 -21.66 -9.23
N HIS A 129 -9.60 -22.16 -8.01
CA HIS A 129 -9.95 -23.55 -7.74
C HIS A 129 -11.47 -23.83 -7.74
N GLY A 130 -12.31 -22.85 -8.12
CA GLY A 130 -13.75 -23.05 -8.30
C GLY A 130 -14.57 -23.02 -7.01
N TYR A 131 -14.03 -22.50 -5.90
CA TYR A 131 -14.75 -22.40 -4.62
C TYR A 131 -15.79 -21.26 -4.57
N TYR A 132 -15.90 -20.43 -5.62
CA TYR A 132 -16.89 -19.36 -5.75
C TYR A 132 -17.56 -19.40 -7.13
N GLU A 133 -18.88 -19.21 -7.18
CA GLU A 133 -19.61 -19.18 -8.46
C GLU A 133 -19.61 -17.78 -9.10
N ILE A 134 -19.71 -17.74 -10.44
CA ILE A 134 -19.83 -16.48 -11.20
C ILE A 134 -21.16 -15.81 -10.81
N GLY A 135 -21.07 -14.59 -10.26
CA GLY A 135 -22.23 -13.81 -9.81
C GLY A 135 -22.30 -13.62 -8.29
N GLU A 136 -21.51 -14.35 -7.51
CA GLU A 136 -21.44 -14.14 -6.06
C GLU A 136 -20.70 -12.84 -5.72
N ARG A 137 -21.34 -12.00 -4.89
CA ARG A 137 -20.72 -10.81 -4.31
C ARG A 137 -19.97 -11.19 -3.05
N VAL A 138 -18.65 -11.25 -3.12
CA VAL A 138 -17.82 -11.36 -1.91
C VAL A 138 -17.69 -9.97 -1.29
N ARG A 139 -18.23 -9.81 -0.07
CA ARG A 139 -18.16 -8.55 0.69
C ARG A 139 -17.09 -8.67 1.75
N TYR A 140 -16.13 -7.74 1.76
CA TYR A 140 -15.17 -7.60 2.84
C TYR A 140 -15.57 -6.42 3.71
N GLN A 141 -15.67 -6.64 5.01
CA GLN A 141 -15.73 -5.57 5.99
C GLN A 141 -14.31 -5.20 6.41
N ILE A 142 -13.93 -3.95 6.19
CA ILE A 142 -12.75 -3.38 6.82
C ILE A 142 -13.14 -3.04 8.27
N ARG A 143 -12.21 -3.23 9.22
CA ARG A 143 -12.40 -3.01 10.68
C ARG A 143 -13.02 -1.65 11.08
N ASN A 144 -13.08 -0.67 10.19
CA ASN A 144 -13.66 0.65 10.43
C ASN A 144 -15.10 0.80 9.90
N GLY A 145 -15.81 -0.28 9.60
CA GLY A 145 -17.22 -0.25 9.14
C GLY A 145 -17.41 -0.01 7.64
N ASN A 146 -16.33 0.30 6.90
CA ASN A 146 -16.39 0.42 5.45
C ASN A 146 -16.40 -0.97 4.81
N THR A 147 -17.43 -1.25 4.00
CA THR A 147 -17.55 -2.49 3.23
C THR A 147 -17.00 -2.26 1.82
N ILE A 148 -15.96 -3.00 1.44
CA ILE A 148 -15.54 -3.10 0.04
C ILE A 148 -16.22 -4.34 -0.54
N SER A 149 -17.05 -4.15 -1.56
CA SER A 149 -17.63 -5.23 -2.34
C SER A 149 -16.82 -5.43 -3.62
N CYS A 150 -16.30 -6.64 -3.80
CA CYS A 150 -15.71 -7.05 -5.07
C CYS A 150 -16.73 -7.91 -5.80
N GLN A 151 -17.11 -7.51 -7.01
CA GLN A 151 -17.91 -8.32 -7.91
C GLN A 151 -16.98 -8.89 -8.96
N PHE A 152 -16.87 -10.21 -8.98
CA PHE A 152 -16.13 -10.91 -10.01
C PHE A 152 -16.98 -10.94 -11.28
N LYS A 153 -16.48 -10.31 -12.35
CA LYS A 153 -16.98 -10.49 -13.72
C LYS A 153 -16.16 -11.56 -14.43
#